data_AF-A0AA88HUZ7-F1
#
_entry.id   AF-A0AA88HUZ7-F1
#
_cell.length_a   1.000
_cell.length_b   1.000
_cell.length_c   1.000
_cell.angle_alpha   90.00
_cell.angle_beta   90.00
_cell.angle_gamma   90.00
#
_symmetry.space_group_name_H-M   'P 1'
#
loop_
_entity.id
_entity.type
_entity.pdbx_description
1 polymer ?
#
loop_
_entity_poly.entity_id
_entity_poly.type
_entity_poly.pdbx_seq_one_letter_code
_entity_poly.pdbx_strand_id
1 'polypeptide(L)'
;MLAGYNPITQAFLGTLLTWGLTALGSGLVVVFSQTNSKLQRKLLDGSLGFAAGVMLAASYFSLLAPAVESAESSGTYGSFSFVPVVIGFALGSLFVQLADHIISKTGVEAPLVDLANVTEEIGKRSPSPAYEVYEVHSLQANGTELRHRHPNRTEDGPSELGFSEEEKKTRLDQWKRILLLIVAITVHNIPEGLAVGVGFGAIGTTPGATLENARNLAIGIGIQNFPEGLAVSLPLRAAGFSTFKSFWYGQLSGIVEPIAGVLGAAAVQYMTPLLPYALSFAAGAMIFVVFDDILPEARNSGNGKLATWMSVFGFVTMMSLDVGLG
;
A
#
# COMPACT_ATOMS: atom_id res chain seq x y z
N MET A 1 -9.66 12.94 -15.94
CA MET A 1 -11.01 12.98 -15.37
C MET A 1 -12.03 13.82 -16.15
N LEU A 2 -11.72 15.03 -16.64
CA LEU A 2 -12.70 15.93 -17.29
C LEU A 2 -12.25 16.33 -18.69
N ALA A 3 -13.09 16.23 -19.71
CA ALA A 3 -12.70 16.58 -21.08
C ALA A 3 -12.17 18.03 -21.21
N GLY A 4 -11.16 18.25 -22.05
CA GLY A 4 -10.62 19.58 -22.37
C GLY A 4 -9.46 20.09 -21.50
N TYR A 5 -9.08 19.38 -20.43
CA TYR A 5 -7.90 19.73 -19.62
C TYR A 5 -6.62 19.05 -20.15
N ASN A 6 -5.47 19.70 -19.93
CA ASN A 6 -4.15 19.16 -20.31
C ASN A 6 -3.81 17.87 -19.52
N PRO A 7 -2.93 16.99 -20.04
CA PRO A 7 -2.70 15.69 -19.43
C PRO A 7 -2.14 15.74 -18.00
N ILE A 8 -1.35 16.76 -17.64
CA ILE A 8 -0.82 16.92 -16.28
C ILE A 8 -1.95 17.23 -15.29
N THR A 9 -2.89 18.10 -15.66
CA THR A 9 -4.08 18.38 -14.85
C THR A 9 -4.98 17.16 -14.73
N GLN A 10 -5.12 16.38 -15.81
CA GLN A 10 -5.88 15.12 -15.77
C GLN A 10 -5.25 14.11 -14.81
N ALA A 11 -3.92 13.96 -14.88
CA ALA A 11 -3.15 13.10 -13.99
C ALA A 11 -3.32 13.53 -12.54
N PHE A 12 -3.13 14.81 -12.24
CA PHE A 12 -3.33 15.35 -10.90
C PHE A 12 -4.74 15.05 -10.36
N LEU A 13 -5.79 15.32 -11.14
CA LEU A 13 -7.17 15.00 -10.75
C LEU A 13 -7.41 13.50 -10.58
N GLY A 14 -6.82 12.67 -11.44
CA GLY A 14 -6.86 11.22 -11.33
C GLY A 14 -6.23 10.73 -10.04
N THR A 15 -5.05 11.22 -9.72
CA THR A 15 -4.32 10.85 -8.50
C THR A 15 -4.89 11.49 -7.22
N LEU A 16 -5.61 12.60 -7.33
CA LEU A 16 -6.41 13.11 -6.22
C LEU A 16 -7.60 12.20 -5.92
N LEU A 17 -8.20 11.57 -6.95
CA LEU A 17 -9.25 10.58 -6.73
C LEU A 17 -8.68 9.35 -6.02
N THR A 18 -7.55 8.81 -6.49
CA THR A 18 -6.94 7.61 -5.91
C THR A 18 -6.55 7.84 -4.46
N TRP A 19 -5.82 8.92 -4.18
CA TRP A 19 -5.49 9.34 -2.82
C TRP A 19 -6.74 9.60 -1.97
N GLY A 20 -7.78 10.22 -2.56
CA GLY A 20 -9.06 10.43 -1.90
C GLY A 20 -9.73 9.13 -1.46
N LEU A 21 -9.61 8.07 -2.26
CA LEU A 21 -10.12 6.74 -1.90
C LEU A 21 -9.26 6.05 -0.84
N THR A 22 -7.93 6.24 -0.84
CA THR A 22 -7.05 5.88 0.28
C THR A 22 -7.51 6.55 1.57
N ALA A 23 -7.78 7.86 1.52
CA ALA A 23 -8.25 8.62 2.66
C ALA A 23 -9.62 8.14 3.15
N LEU A 24 -10.57 7.87 2.25
CA LEU A 24 -11.89 7.33 2.59
C LEU A 24 -11.79 5.94 3.23
N GLY A 25 -10.94 5.07 2.68
CA GLY A 25 -10.64 3.76 3.25
C GLY A 25 -10.02 3.85 4.64
N SER A 26 -9.12 4.80 4.84
CA SER A 26 -8.55 5.10 6.16
C SER A 26 -9.59 5.60 7.16
N GLY A 27 -10.55 6.41 6.72
CA GLY A 27 -11.64 6.94 7.56
C GLY A 27 -12.53 5.86 8.17
N LEU A 28 -12.63 4.70 7.52
CA LEU A 28 -13.38 3.56 8.03
C LEU A 28 -12.83 3.00 9.35
N VAL A 29 -11.61 3.36 9.76
CA VAL A 29 -11.08 3.05 11.10
C VAL A 29 -12.03 3.52 12.22
N VAL A 30 -12.78 4.61 12.00
CA VAL A 30 -13.76 5.13 12.98
C VAL A 30 -14.87 4.11 13.24
N VAL A 31 -15.34 3.43 12.19
CA VAL A 31 -16.43 2.45 12.27
C VAL A 31 -15.91 1.08 12.68
N PHE A 32 -14.86 0.62 12.01
CA PHE A 32 -14.39 -0.76 12.19
C PHE A 32 -13.54 -0.97 13.43
N SER A 33 -13.00 0.09 14.05
CA SER A 33 -12.21 -0.06 15.29
C SER A 33 -12.97 -0.63 16.48
N GLN A 34 -14.31 -0.60 16.44
CA GLN A 34 -15.18 -1.16 17.48
C GLN A 34 -15.73 -2.55 17.13
N THR A 35 -15.30 -3.12 16.00
CA THR A 35 -15.79 -4.41 15.47
C THR A 35 -15.02 -5.60 16.04
N ASN A 36 -15.61 -6.80 16.01
CA ASN A 36 -14.98 -8.06 16.41
C ASN A 36 -13.67 -8.33 15.64
N SER A 37 -12.60 -8.71 16.36
CA SER A 37 -11.27 -8.95 15.79
C SER A 37 -11.22 -10.03 14.70
N LYS A 38 -12.05 -11.08 14.81
CA LYS A 38 -12.18 -12.10 13.74
C LYS A 38 -12.77 -11.53 12.45
N LEU A 39 -13.73 -10.61 12.58
CA LEU A 39 -14.36 -9.96 11.43
C LEU A 39 -13.41 -8.94 10.80
N GLN A 40 -12.70 -8.14 11.62
CA GLN A 40 -11.67 -7.21 11.14
C GLN A 40 -10.61 -7.92 10.30
N ARG A 41 -10.09 -9.06 10.76
CA ARG A 41 -9.07 -9.80 10.01
C ARG A 41 -9.61 -10.38 8.69
N LYS A 42 -10.83 -10.92 8.69
CA LYS A 42 -11.47 -11.40 7.44
C LYS A 42 -11.67 -10.28 6.42
N LEU A 43 -12.11 -9.11 6.89
CA LEU A 43 -12.29 -7.93 6.04
C LEU A 43 -10.95 -7.46 5.48
N LEU A 44 -9.91 -7.38 6.32
CA LEU A 44 -8.57 -7.00 5.89
C LEU A 44 -8.02 -7.97 4.83
N ASP A 45 -7.99 -9.28 5.13
CA ASP A 45 -7.48 -10.31 4.23
C ASP A 45 -8.26 -10.34 2.90
N GLY A 46 -9.59 -10.20 2.97
CA GLY A 46 -10.44 -10.11 1.78
C GLY A 46 -10.18 -8.84 0.96
N SER A 47 -9.97 -7.70 1.63
CA SER A 47 -9.72 -6.42 0.98
C SER A 47 -8.34 -6.37 0.31
N LEU A 48 -7.30 -6.91 0.95
CA LEU A 48 -5.95 -7.06 0.37
C LEU A 48 -5.97 -8.04 -0.80
N GLY A 49 -6.69 -9.16 -0.67
CA GLY A 49 -6.91 -10.10 -1.76
C GLY A 49 -7.54 -9.40 -2.97
N PHE A 50 -8.61 -8.63 -2.75
CA PHE A 50 -9.25 -7.83 -3.80
C PHE A 50 -8.30 -6.84 -4.46
N ALA A 51 -7.51 -6.11 -3.66
CA ALA A 51 -6.53 -5.16 -4.16
C ALA A 51 -5.47 -5.81 -5.07
N ALA A 52 -4.89 -6.94 -4.64
CA ALA A 52 -3.98 -7.73 -5.47
C ALA A 52 -4.61 -8.12 -6.81
N GLY A 53 -5.89 -8.50 -6.81
CA GLY A 53 -6.63 -8.83 -8.03
C GLY A 53 -6.72 -7.65 -9.00
N VAL A 54 -7.13 -6.49 -8.50
CA VAL A 54 -7.23 -5.25 -9.27
C VAL A 54 -5.87 -4.85 -9.84
N MET A 55 -4.82 -4.85 -9.02
CA MET A 55 -3.46 -4.50 -9.42
C MET A 55 -2.91 -5.41 -10.52
N LEU A 56 -3.14 -6.73 -10.43
CA LEU A 56 -2.70 -7.68 -11.47
C LEU A 56 -3.39 -7.42 -12.81
N ALA A 57 -4.70 -7.18 -12.79
CA ALA A 57 -5.44 -6.86 -14.00
C ALA A 57 -5.00 -5.51 -14.59
N ALA A 58 -4.89 -4.46 -13.79
CA ALA A 58 -4.42 -3.14 -14.22
C ALA A 58 -3.00 -3.19 -14.81
N SER A 59 -2.11 -3.97 -14.19
CA SER A 59 -0.74 -4.17 -14.67
C SER A 59 -0.69 -4.75 -16.09
N TYR A 60 -1.59 -5.69 -16.41
CA TYR A 60 -1.65 -6.25 -17.75
C TYR A 60 -2.41 -5.36 -18.73
N PHE A 61 -3.70 -5.12 -18.46
CA PHE A 61 -4.61 -4.51 -19.42
C PHE A 61 -4.34 -3.02 -19.63
N SER A 62 -4.03 -2.30 -18.55
CA SER A 62 -3.90 -0.84 -18.61
C SER A 62 -2.46 -0.34 -18.71
N LEU A 63 -1.47 -1.21 -18.51
CA LEU A 63 -0.05 -0.84 -18.56
C LEU A 63 0.75 -1.67 -19.58
N LEU A 64 0.85 -3.00 -19.41
CA LEU A 64 1.65 -3.83 -20.32
C LEU A 64 1.09 -3.88 -21.74
N ALA A 65 -0.21 -4.08 -21.92
CA ALA A 65 -0.81 -4.15 -23.25
C ALA A 65 -0.61 -2.81 -24.02
N PRO A 66 -0.89 -1.63 -23.43
CA PRO A 66 -0.55 -0.34 -24.03
C PRO A 66 0.95 -0.14 -24.25
N ALA A 67 1.83 -0.67 -23.38
CA ALA A 67 3.27 -0.59 -23.57
C ALA A 67 3.72 -1.36 -24.82
N VAL A 68 3.17 -2.56 -25.02
CA VAL A 68 3.43 -3.39 -26.20
C VAL A 68 2.90 -2.70 -27.47
N GLU A 69 1.65 -2.23 -27.44
CA GLU A 69 1.06 -1.48 -28.56
C GLU A 69 1.89 -0.25 -28.92
N SER A 70 2.34 0.51 -27.91
CA SER A 70 3.20 1.69 -28.09
C SER A 70 4.55 1.33 -28.71
N ALA A 71 5.18 0.24 -28.26
CA ALA A 71 6.45 -0.21 -28.82
C ALA A 71 6.30 -0.65 -30.30
N GLU A 72 5.26 -1.42 -30.61
CA GLU A 72 4.99 -1.91 -31.97
C GLU A 72 4.61 -0.78 -32.93
N SER A 73 3.72 0.12 -32.51
CA SER A 73 3.24 1.25 -33.33
C SER A 73 4.29 2.34 -33.55
N SER A 74 5.31 2.44 -32.68
CA SER A 74 6.39 3.43 -32.83
C SER A 74 7.23 3.23 -34.09
N GLY A 75 7.21 2.04 -34.71
CA GLY A 75 8.06 1.68 -35.85
C GLY A 75 9.57 1.69 -35.58
N THR A 76 9.99 2.02 -34.36
CA THR A 76 11.40 2.24 -33.99
C THR A 76 12.14 0.93 -33.76
N TYR A 77 11.45 -0.07 -33.21
CA TYR A 77 12.08 -1.31 -32.74
C TYR A 77 11.95 -2.49 -33.73
N GLY A 78 11.04 -2.39 -34.72
CA GLY A 78 10.77 -3.48 -35.67
C GLY A 78 10.45 -4.80 -34.94
N SER A 79 11.16 -5.88 -35.30
CA SER A 79 11.02 -7.20 -34.65
C SER A 79 11.44 -7.22 -33.16
N PHE A 80 12.10 -6.17 -32.67
CA PHE A 80 12.57 -6.04 -31.30
C PHE A 80 11.65 -5.19 -30.41
N SER A 81 10.38 -4.99 -30.79
CA SER A 81 9.40 -4.21 -30.01
C SER A 81 9.17 -4.75 -28.59
N PHE A 82 9.51 -6.01 -28.31
CA PHE A 82 9.48 -6.57 -26.96
C PHE A 82 10.59 -6.02 -26.04
N VAL A 83 11.71 -5.53 -26.59
CA VAL A 83 12.88 -5.08 -25.81
C VAL A 83 12.55 -3.93 -24.84
N PRO A 84 11.91 -2.82 -25.26
CA PRO A 84 11.55 -1.76 -24.33
C PRO A 84 10.62 -2.24 -23.21
N VAL A 85 9.69 -3.14 -23.53
CA VAL A 85 8.73 -3.70 -22.57
C VAL A 85 9.42 -4.59 -21.53
N VAL A 86 10.29 -5.50 -21.97
CA VAL A 86 11.02 -6.40 -21.06
C VAL A 86 11.98 -5.62 -20.18
N ILE A 87 12.71 -4.65 -20.74
CA ILE A 87 13.64 -3.82 -19.98
C ILE A 87 12.89 -2.98 -18.94
N GLY A 88 11.84 -2.26 -19.35
CA GLY A 88 11.05 -1.44 -18.43
C GLY A 88 10.47 -2.29 -17.32
N PHE A 89 9.82 -3.41 -17.65
CA PHE A 89 9.27 -4.35 -16.66
C PHE A 89 10.32 -4.83 -15.64
N ALA A 90 11.46 -5.32 -16.11
CA ALA A 90 12.52 -5.80 -15.22
C ALA A 90 13.09 -4.68 -14.33
N LEU A 91 13.27 -3.48 -14.87
CA LEU A 91 13.72 -2.32 -14.09
C LEU A 91 12.68 -1.89 -13.05
N GLY A 92 11.38 -1.98 -13.35
CA GLY A 92 10.30 -1.72 -12.41
C GLY A 92 10.31 -2.68 -11.23
N SER A 93 10.41 -3.97 -11.50
CA SER A 93 10.51 -4.98 -10.43
C SER A 93 11.79 -4.82 -9.60
N LEU A 94 12.93 -4.55 -10.26
CA LEU A 94 14.20 -4.30 -9.57
C LEU A 94 14.16 -3.02 -8.73
N PHE A 95 13.44 -1.99 -9.18
CA PHE A 95 13.28 -0.75 -8.44
C PHE A 95 12.62 -0.99 -7.08
N VAL A 96 11.52 -1.75 -7.04
CA VAL A 96 10.83 -2.09 -5.79
C VAL A 96 11.74 -2.92 -4.90
N GLN A 97 12.33 -4.00 -5.44
CA GLN A 97 13.27 -4.84 -4.70
C GLN A 97 14.43 -4.04 -4.08
N LEU A 98 14.97 -3.07 -4.82
CA LEU A 98 16.04 -2.20 -4.33
C LEU A 98 15.53 -1.24 -3.26
N ALA A 99 14.32 -0.69 -3.41
CA ALA A 99 13.70 0.15 -2.39
C ALA A 99 13.55 -0.62 -1.07
N ASP A 100 13.04 -1.85 -1.11
CA ASP A 100 12.89 -2.72 0.07
C ASP A 100 14.23 -3.06 0.71
N HIS A 101 15.25 -3.34 -0.12
CA HIS A 101 16.60 -3.60 0.35
C HIS A 101 17.27 -2.37 0.98
N ILE A 102 17.01 -1.17 0.44
CA ILE A 102 17.52 0.08 1.01
C ILE A 102 16.83 0.35 2.35
N ILE A 103 15.50 0.22 2.43
CA ILE A 103 14.73 0.46 3.65
C ILE A 103 15.20 -0.47 4.77
N SER A 104 15.38 -1.76 4.47
CA SER A 104 15.86 -2.76 5.44
C SER A 104 17.31 -2.54 5.88
N LYS A 105 18.21 -2.09 5.00
CA LYS A 105 19.64 -1.90 5.33
C LYS A 105 19.99 -0.55 5.96
N THR A 106 19.39 0.52 5.48
CA THR A 106 19.71 1.87 5.96
C THR A 106 19.13 2.14 7.34
N GLY A 107 18.23 1.29 7.82
CA GLY A 107 17.61 1.48 9.13
C GLY A 107 16.98 2.86 9.23
N VAL A 108 16.35 3.35 8.16
CA VAL A 108 15.52 4.58 8.16
C VAL A 108 14.45 4.51 9.26
N GLU A 109 14.19 3.30 9.78
CA GLU A 109 13.60 3.03 11.10
C GLU A 109 14.16 3.90 12.23
N ALA A 110 15.48 4.01 12.42
CA ALA A 110 16.06 4.65 13.60
C ALA A 110 15.75 6.16 13.71
N PRO A 111 15.93 6.99 12.66
CA PRO A 111 15.57 8.42 12.73
C PRO A 111 14.05 8.65 12.77
N LEU A 112 13.25 7.83 12.08
CA LEU A 112 11.78 7.94 12.07
C LEU A 112 11.16 7.45 13.38
N VAL A 113 11.71 6.41 14.00
CA VAL A 113 11.34 5.94 15.35
C VAL A 113 11.71 6.98 16.40
N ASP A 114 12.86 7.67 16.26
CA ASP A 114 13.22 8.77 17.17
C ASP A 114 12.26 9.97 17.05
N LEU A 115 11.91 10.37 15.82
CA LEU A 115 10.90 11.42 15.58
C LEU A 115 9.49 11.00 16.06
N ALA A 116 9.14 9.73 15.92
CA ALA A 116 7.90 9.17 16.44
C ALA A 116 7.89 9.11 17.97
N ASN A 117 9.01 8.78 18.61
CA ASN A 117 9.16 8.77 20.06
C ASN A 117 9.02 10.18 20.64
N VAL A 118 9.61 11.20 19.99
CA VAL A 118 9.43 12.61 20.37
C VAL A 118 7.96 13.03 20.26
N THR A 119 7.25 12.61 19.21
CA THR A 119 5.82 12.92 19.06
C THR A 119 4.92 12.12 20.01
N GLU A 120 5.34 10.92 20.45
CA GLU A 120 4.66 10.13 21.47
C GLU A 120 4.89 10.68 22.89
N GLU A 121 6.10 11.15 23.23
CA GLU A 121 6.36 11.89 24.49
C GLU A 121 5.48 13.14 24.62
N ILE A 122 5.30 13.88 23.51
CA ILE A 122 4.37 15.01 23.46
C ILE A 122 2.92 14.54 23.67
N GLY A 123 2.57 13.32 23.21
CA GLY A 123 1.25 12.71 23.35
C GLY A 123 0.94 12.09 24.71
N LYS A 124 1.97 11.69 25.49
CA LYS A 124 1.83 11.09 26.84
C LYS A 124 1.31 12.06 27.91
N ARG A 125 1.11 13.35 27.59
CA ARG A 125 0.40 14.30 28.46
C ARG A 125 -1.11 14.08 28.57
N SER A 126 -1.70 13.12 27.85
CA SER A 126 -3.14 12.80 27.98
C SER A 126 -3.35 11.29 28.24
N PRO A 127 -4.06 10.89 29.30
CA PRO A 127 -4.21 9.49 29.67
C PRO A 127 -5.27 8.80 28.81
N SER A 128 -5.00 7.58 28.34
CA SER A 128 -6.02 6.65 27.87
C SER A 128 -5.71 5.23 28.32
N PRO A 129 -6.75 4.44 28.67
CA PRO A 129 -6.59 3.20 29.42
C PRO A 129 -6.07 2.06 28.55
N ALA A 130 -5.23 1.22 29.16
CA ALA A 130 -4.60 0.06 28.56
C ALA A 130 -5.63 -1.03 28.22
N TYR A 131 -5.55 -1.57 27.00
CA TYR A 131 -6.18 -2.83 26.62
C TYR A 131 -5.11 -3.92 26.54
N GLU A 132 -5.41 -5.09 27.11
CA GLU A 132 -4.56 -6.28 27.10
C GLU A 132 -4.23 -6.72 25.67
N VAL A 133 -2.94 -6.96 25.45
CA VAL A 133 -2.33 -7.36 24.18
C VAL A 133 -2.50 -8.86 23.99
N TYR A 134 -2.85 -9.27 22.77
CA TYR A 134 -2.89 -10.67 22.35
C TYR A 134 -1.51 -11.33 22.52
N GLU A 135 -1.40 -12.30 23.43
CA GLU A 135 -0.31 -13.27 23.43
C GLU A 135 -0.35 -14.08 22.14
N VAL A 136 0.67 -13.92 21.30
CA VAL A 136 0.97 -14.84 20.21
C VAL A 136 1.53 -16.11 20.85
N HIS A 137 0.67 -17.11 21.05
CA HIS A 137 1.10 -18.44 21.47
C HIS A 137 1.99 -19.09 20.40
N SER A 138 3.30 -19.02 20.58
CA SER A 138 4.21 -20.07 20.15
C SER A 138 4.25 -21.14 21.24
N LEU A 139 3.30 -22.08 21.22
CA LEU A 139 3.39 -23.29 22.05
C LEU A 139 3.85 -24.47 21.21
N GLN A 140 5.15 -24.74 21.31
CA GLN A 140 5.66 -26.10 21.28
C GLN A 140 6.56 -26.34 22.49
N ALA A 141 6.39 -27.52 23.06
CA ALA A 141 7.23 -28.22 24.04
C ALA A 141 6.91 -28.06 25.55
N ASN A 142 6.21 -29.12 26.00
CA ASN A 142 6.47 -29.91 27.20
C ASN A 142 6.04 -29.38 28.57
N GLY A 143 5.33 -30.28 29.24
CA GLY A 143 4.63 -30.02 30.48
C GLY A 143 5.54 -29.84 31.68
N THR A 144 5.01 -29.09 32.64
CA THR A 144 4.95 -29.44 34.06
C THR A 144 4.04 -28.42 34.72
N GLU A 145 3.07 -28.89 35.49
CA GLU A 145 2.26 -28.05 36.38
C GLU A 145 3.19 -27.32 37.37
N LEU A 146 3.05 -26.00 37.50
CA LEU A 146 3.68 -25.26 38.59
C LEU A 146 2.63 -24.48 39.37
N ARG A 147 2.48 -24.91 40.63
CA ARG A 147 1.55 -24.43 41.64
C ARG A 147 2.28 -23.48 42.62
N HIS A 148 1.63 -22.34 42.91
CA HIS A 148 1.80 -21.38 44.03
C HIS A 148 3.16 -20.68 44.26
N ARG A 149 3.13 -19.34 44.45
CA ARG A 149 3.39 -18.68 45.75
C ARG A 149 3.14 -17.16 45.69
N HIS A 150 2.34 -16.63 46.62
CA HIS A 150 2.22 -15.19 46.88
C HIS A 150 3.36 -14.76 47.84
N PRO A 151 4.15 -13.72 47.56
CA PRO A 151 4.98 -13.09 48.57
C PRO A 151 4.34 -11.78 49.06
N ASN A 152 4.31 -11.62 50.39
CA ASN A 152 4.08 -10.35 51.09
C ASN A 152 5.38 -9.52 51.09
N ARG A 153 5.31 -8.21 50.81
CA ARG A 153 6.25 -7.15 51.24
C ARG A 153 5.63 -5.77 50.92
N THR A 154 5.14 -5.03 51.93
CA THR A 154 5.75 -3.87 52.64
C THR A 154 5.94 -2.60 51.79
N GLU A 155 5.37 -1.51 52.30
CA GLU A 155 5.33 -0.12 51.83
C GLU A 155 6.73 0.52 51.65
N ASP A 156 6.96 1.25 50.54
CA ASP A 156 7.17 2.72 50.49
C ASP A 156 7.90 3.20 49.22
N GLY A 157 7.39 4.30 48.62
CA GLY A 157 8.03 5.09 47.55
C GLY A 157 7.08 5.41 46.38
N PRO A 158 7.05 6.64 45.84
CA PRO A 158 6.21 6.97 44.70
C PRO A 158 6.66 6.11 43.53
N SER A 159 5.78 5.24 43.06
CA SER A 159 5.99 4.44 41.87
C SER A 159 6.15 5.40 40.69
N GLU A 160 7.40 5.68 40.32
CA GLU A 160 7.68 6.00 38.93
C GLU A 160 7.08 4.85 38.13
N LEU A 161 6.01 5.13 37.40
CA LEU A 161 5.39 4.25 36.41
C LEU A 161 6.38 4.07 35.25
N GLY A 162 7.55 3.51 35.55
CA GLY A 162 8.57 3.14 34.61
C GLY A 162 8.20 1.77 34.04
N PHE A 163 7.85 1.74 32.76
CA PHE A 163 7.73 0.49 32.02
C PHE A 163 8.98 -0.36 32.20
N SER A 164 8.83 -1.68 32.32
CA SER A 164 9.98 -2.58 32.39
C SER A 164 10.79 -2.51 31.08
N GLU A 165 12.08 -2.77 31.12
CA GLU A 165 12.94 -2.78 29.91
C GLU A 165 12.42 -3.77 28.84
N GLU A 166 11.74 -4.83 29.27
CA GLU A 166 11.11 -5.82 28.40
C GLU A 166 9.82 -5.29 27.74
N GLU A 167 9.02 -4.51 28.48
CA GLU A 167 7.84 -3.81 27.94
C GLU A 167 8.23 -2.71 26.96
N LYS A 168 9.30 -1.94 27.26
CA LYS A 168 9.84 -0.92 26.36
C LYS A 168 10.31 -1.54 25.04
N LYS A 169 11.06 -2.65 25.12
CA LYS A 169 11.54 -3.38 23.95
C LYS A 169 10.39 -3.92 23.09
N THR A 170 9.37 -4.50 23.72
CA THR A 170 8.19 -5.05 23.02
C THR A 170 7.41 -3.94 22.30
N ARG A 171 7.19 -2.80 22.94
CA ARG A 171 6.55 -1.63 22.30
C ARG A 171 7.38 -1.09 21.15
N LEU A 172 8.70 -1.01 21.31
CA LEU A 172 9.61 -0.54 20.26
C LEU A 172 9.54 -1.47 19.03
N ASP A 173 9.54 -2.78 19.24
CA ASP A 173 9.44 -3.76 18.15
C ASP A 173 8.08 -3.69 17.44
N GLN A 174 7.00 -3.43 18.18
CA GLN A 174 5.68 -3.21 17.60
C GLN A 174 5.62 -1.92 16.77
N TRP A 175 6.21 -0.83 17.26
CA TRP A 175 6.31 0.44 16.53
C TRP A 175 7.14 0.34 15.27
N LYS A 176 8.28 -0.35 15.32
CA LYS A 176 9.09 -0.65 14.14
C LYS A 176 8.28 -1.35 13.06
N ARG A 177 7.50 -2.38 13.43
CA ARG A 177 6.64 -3.11 12.49
C ARG A 177 5.59 -2.20 11.83
N ILE A 178 4.97 -1.32 12.61
CA ILE A 178 3.94 -0.39 12.10
C ILE A 178 4.57 0.67 11.18
N LEU A 179 5.72 1.21 11.57
CA LEU A 179 6.44 2.17 10.75
C LEU A 179 6.89 1.56 9.42
N LEU A 180 7.45 0.34 9.47
CA LEU A 180 7.83 -0.41 8.27
C LEU A 180 6.63 -0.66 7.36
N LEU A 181 5.47 -1.01 7.92
CA LEU A 181 4.23 -1.15 7.16
C LEU A 181 3.82 0.16 6.47
N ILE A 182 3.85 1.30 7.19
CA ILE A 182 3.51 2.60 6.60
C ILE A 182 4.49 2.98 5.50
N VAL A 183 5.80 2.82 5.73
CA VAL A 183 6.84 3.15 4.76
C VAL A 183 6.73 2.27 3.53
N ALA A 184 6.55 0.95 3.71
CA ALA A 184 6.33 0.01 2.60
C ALA A 184 5.13 0.45 1.77
N ILE A 185 3.95 0.62 2.37
CA ILE A 185 2.75 1.04 1.64
C ILE A 185 2.94 2.40 0.96
N THR A 186 3.65 3.34 1.60
CA THR A 186 3.97 4.64 0.97
C THR A 186 4.84 4.47 -0.27
N VAL A 187 5.84 3.59 -0.24
CA VAL A 187 6.68 3.32 -1.41
C VAL A 187 5.88 2.65 -2.52
N HIS A 188 4.93 1.79 -2.17
CA HIS A 188 4.08 1.06 -3.11
C HIS A 188 3.07 1.97 -3.84
N ASN A 189 2.65 3.05 -3.18
CA ASN A 189 1.80 4.08 -3.77
C ASN A 189 2.52 4.92 -4.85
N ILE A 190 3.86 4.88 -4.93
CA ILE A 190 4.61 5.59 -5.98
C ILE A 190 4.35 4.96 -7.36
N PRO A 191 4.54 3.65 -7.58
CA PRO A 191 4.13 2.96 -8.81
C PRO A 191 2.69 3.25 -9.25
N GLU A 192 1.74 3.32 -8.31
CA GLU A 192 0.34 3.59 -8.62
C GLU A 192 0.11 5.00 -9.13
N GLY A 193 0.66 5.99 -8.43
CA GLY A 193 0.62 7.38 -8.90
C GLY A 193 1.27 7.51 -10.27
N LEU A 194 2.44 6.89 -10.47
CA LEU A 194 3.12 6.85 -11.78
C LEU A 194 2.24 6.21 -12.86
N ALA A 195 1.58 5.08 -12.58
CA ALA A 195 0.70 4.40 -13.52
C ALA A 195 -0.45 5.31 -13.99
N VAL A 196 -1.14 5.97 -13.06
CA VAL A 196 -2.19 6.96 -13.38
C VAL A 196 -1.62 8.11 -14.21
N GLY A 197 -0.47 8.64 -13.79
CA GLY A 197 0.21 9.75 -14.47
C GLY A 197 0.59 9.43 -15.91
N VAL A 198 1.25 8.29 -16.12
CA VAL A 198 1.67 7.81 -17.44
C VAL A 198 0.45 7.53 -18.32
N GLY A 199 -0.61 6.93 -17.77
CA GLY A 199 -1.86 6.68 -18.49
C GLY A 199 -2.49 7.96 -19.04
N PHE A 200 -2.60 9.02 -18.21
CA PHE A 200 -3.10 10.32 -18.69
C PHE A 200 -2.10 11.01 -19.62
N GLY A 201 -0.79 10.94 -19.34
CA GLY A 201 0.27 11.54 -20.15
C GLY A 201 0.33 10.97 -21.57
N ALA A 202 -0.03 9.70 -21.74
CA ALA A 202 -0.03 8.99 -23.02
C ALA A 202 -1.25 9.30 -23.90
N ILE A 203 -2.22 10.11 -23.44
CA ILE A 203 -3.45 10.33 -24.20
C ILE A 203 -3.16 10.82 -25.61
N GLY A 204 -3.65 10.08 -26.61
CA GLY A 204 -3.49 10.38 -28.03
C GLY A 204 -2.16 9.90 -28.64
N THR A 205 -1.29 9.21 -27.89
CA THR A 205 -0.04 8.67 -28.46
C THR A 205 -0.24 7.35 -29.20
N THR A 206 -1.24 6.55 -28.82
CA THR A 206 -1.64 5.30 -29.50
C THR A 206 -3.17 5.24 -29.59
N PRO A 207 -3.75 4.38 -30.45
CA PRO A 207 -5.19 4.15 -30.51
C PRO A 207 -5.80 3.75 -29.15
N GLY A 208 -5.09 2.91 -28.38
CA GLY A 208 -5.51 2.49 -27.05
C GLY A 208 -5.30 3.52 -25.93
N ALA A 209 -4.50 4.57 -26.14
CA ALA A 209 -4.25 5.59 -25.11
C ALA A 209 -5.34 6.68 -25.12
N THR A 210 -6.55 6.30 -24.70
CA THR A 210 -7.72 7.18 -24.65
C THR A 210 -7.89 7.83 -23.28
N LEU A 211 -8.65 8.93 -23.23
CA LEU A 211 -9.07 9.53 -21.96
C LEU A 211 -9.89 8.55 -21.10
N GLU A 212 -10.64 7.66 -21.75
CA GLU A 212 -11.50 6.68 -21.11
C GLU A 212 -10.68 5.60 -20.41
N ASN A 213 -9.67 5.06 -21.10
CA ASN A 213 -8.75 4.07 -20.54
C ASN A 213 -7.94 4.65 -19.38
N ALA A 214 -7.41 5.86 -19.52
CA ALA A 214 -6.71 6.55 -18.42
C ALA A 214 -7.63 6.80 -17.21
N ARG A 215 -8.90 7.15 -17.45
CA ARG A 215 -9.91 7.32 -16.39
C ARG A 215 -10.23 5.99 -15.72
N ASN A 216 -10.44 4.93 -16.49
CA ASN A 216 -10.79 3.61 -15.97
C ASN A 216 -9.63 3.02 -15.14
N LEU A 217 -8.38 3.23 -15.57
CA LEU A 217 -7.19 2.92 -14.78
C LEU A 217 -7.19 3.67 -13.44
N ALA A 218 -7.42 4.99 -13.45
CA ALA A 218 -7.47 5.77 -12.22
C ALA A 218 -8.60 5.34 -11.27
N ILE A 219 -9.77 4.97 -11.82
CA ILE A 219 -10.89 4.43 -11.02
C ILE A 219 -10.52 3.05 -10.46
N GLY A 220 -9.93 2.18 -11.27
CA GLY A 220 -9.48 0.85 -10.87
C GLY A 220 -8.48 0.92 -9.71
N ILE A 221 -7.43 1.72 -9.86
CA ILE A 221 -6.47 1.99 -8.79
C ILE A 221 -7.21 2.56 -7.57
N GLY A 222 -7.98 3.64 -7.71
CA GLY A 222 -8.67 4.21 -6.56
C GLY A 222 -9.56 3.23 -5.79
N ILE A 223 -10.26 2.32 -6.48
CA ILE A 223 -11.10 1.29 -5.85
C ILE A 223 -10.28 0.34 -4.95
N GLN A 224 -9.03 0.03 -5.32
CA GLN A 224 -8.17 -0.83 -4.52
C GLN A 224 -7.40 -0.08 -3.41
N ASN A 225 -7.11 1.20 -3.58
CA ASN A 225 -6.50 2.03 -2.52
C ASN A 225 -7.44 2.18 -1.31
N PHE A 226 -8.75 2.00 -1.49
CA PHE A 226 -9.71 2.01 -0.39
C PHE A 226 -9.43 0.90 0.65
N PRO A 227 -9.33 -0.39 0.28
CA PRO A 227 -8.73 -1.44 1.09
C PRO A 227 -7.41 -1.06 1.78
N GLU A 228 -6.47 -0.43 1.07
CA GLU A 228 -5.13 -0.15 1.59
C GLU A 228 -5.13 0.92 2.69
N GLY A 229 -5.94 1.98 2.54
CA GLY A 229 -6.11 2.99 3.59
C GLY A 229 -6.62 2.40 4.89
N LEU A 230 -7.50 1.39 4.81
CA LEU A 230 -7.96 0.62 5.96
C LEU A 230 -6.82 -0.27 6.52
N ALA A 231 -6.04 -0.89 5.65
CA ALA A 231 -4.92 -1.76 6.00
C ALA A 231 -3.80 -1.05 6.78
N VAL A 232 -3.61 0.26 6.57
CA VAL A 232 -2.68 1.06 7.39
C VAL A 232 -3.31 1.48 8.72
N SER A 233 -4.56 1.95 8.68
CA SER A 233 -5.21 2.60 9.83
C SER A 233 -5.67 1.62 10.91
N LEU A 234 -6.11 0.40 10.55
CA LEU A 234 -6.55 -0.60 11.53
C LEU A 234 -5.41 -1.12 12.42
N PRO A 235 -4.23 -1.51 11.90
CA PRO A 235 -3.10 -1.91 12.74
C PRO A 235 -2.63 -0.81 13.69
N LEU A 236 -2.57 0.44 13.22
CA LEU A 236 -2.28 1.60 14.07
C LEU A 236 -3.29 1.72 15.21
N ARG A 237 -4.58 1.56 14.90
CA ARG A 237 -5.63 1.61 15.93
C ARG A 237 -5.52 0.45 16.91
N ALA A 238 -5.23 -0.75 16.42
CA ALA A 238 -5.00 -1.94 17.25
C ALA A 238 -3.76 -1.78 18.15
N ALA A 239 -2.78 -1.00 17.72
CA ALA A 239 -1.60 -0.65 18.51
C ALA A 239 -1.83 0.42 19.59
N GLY A 240 -3.07 0.89 19.75
CA GLY A 240 -3.46 1.82 20.82
C GLY A 240 -3.52 3.29 20.40
N PHE A 241 -3.33 3.61 19.12
CA PHE A 241 -3.43 5.00 18.66
C PHE A 241 -4.88 5.48 18.67
N SER A 242 -5.05 6.79 18.79
CA SER A 242 -6.37 7.41 18.60
C SER A 242 -6.84 7.21 17.16
N THR A 243 -8.16 7.10 16.98
CA THR A 243 -8.78 6.98 15.64
C THR A 243 -8.31 8.06 14.67
N PHE A 244 -8.14 9.30 15.17
CA PHE A 244 -7.65 10.43 14.38
C PHE A 244 -6.18 10.25 13.94
N LYS A 245 -5.29 9.78 14.84
CA LYS A 245 -3.90 9.49 14.46
C LYS A 245 -3.81 8.36 13.44
N SER A 246 -4.59 7.29 13.65
CA SER A 246 -4.67 6.16 12.72
C SER A 246 -5.15 6.59 11.33
N PHE A 247 -6.17 7.44 11.27
CA PHE A 247 -6.66 8.04 10.03
C PHE A 247 -5.58 8.91 9.35
N TRP A 248 -4.92 9.79 10.11
CA TRP A 248 -3.90 10.69 9.56
C TRP A 248 -2.76 9.94 8.90
N TYR A 249 -2.19 8.95 9.58
CA TYR A 249 -1.11 8.15 9.00
C TYR A 249 -1.59 7.28 7.84
N GLY A 250 -2.82 6.76 7.90
CA GLY A 250 -3.40 6.00 6.80
C GLY A 250 -3.55 6.83 5.52
N GLN A 251 -4.15 8.01 5.59
CA GLN A 251 -4.26 8.86 4.40
C GLN A 251 -2.92 9.49 3.96
N LEU A 252 -1.97 9.70 4.89
CA LEU A 252 -0.64 10.24 4.55
C LEU A 252 0.16 9.23 3.73
N SER A 253 -0.07 7.94 3.90
CA SER A 253 0.62 6.91 3.11
C SER A 253 0.35 7.05 1.59
N GLY A 254 -0.82 7.56 1.20
CA GLY A 254 -1.19 7.77 -0.22
C GLY A 254 -0.85 9.16 -0.79
N ILE A 255 -0.29 10.08 0.01
CA ILE A 255 -0.04 11.46 -0.46
C ILE A 255 1.02 11.53 -1.58
N VAL A 256 1.80 10.48 -1.73
CA VAL A 256 2.81 10.37 -2.79
C VAL A 256 2.19 10.16 -4.17
N GLU A 257 0.95 9.65 -4.26
CA GLU A 257 0.31 9.34 -5.55
C GLU A 257 0.12 10.60 -6.41
N PRO A 258 -0.41 11.73 -5.89
CA PRO A 258 -0.48 12.99 -6.65
C PRO A 258 0.86 13.49 -7.19
N ILE A 259 1.91 13.36 -6.38
CA ILE A 259 3.25 13.80 -6.76
C ILE A 259 3.79 12.91 -7.88
N ALA A 260 3.71 11.60 -7.69
CA ALA A 260 4.12 10.60 -8.67
C ALA A 260 3.33 10.71 -9.97
N GLY A 261 2.03 10.95 -9.93
CA GLY A 261 1.20 11.09 -11.14
C GLY A 261 1.50 12.33 -11.96
N VAL A 262 1.75 13.47 -11.32
CA VAL A 262 2.19 14.67 -12.03
C VAL A 262 3.55 14.43 -12.70
N LEU A 263 4.50 13.79 -12.00
CA LEU A 263 5.80 13.45 -12.55
C LEU A 263 5.69 12.46 -13.71
N GLY A 264 4.85 11.43 -13.59
CA GLY A 264 4.60 10.44 -14.64
C GLY A 264 4.01 11.08 -15.89
N ALA A 265 3.00 11.94 -15.73
CA ALA A 265 2.39 12.65 -16.85
C ALA A 265 3.35 13.63 -17.55
N ALA A 266 4.16 14.35 -16.76
CA ALA A 266 5.20 15.22 -17.29
C ALA A 266 6.25 14.40 -18.07
N ALA A 267 6.72 13.28 -17.53
CA ALA A 267 7.71 12.44 -18.18
C ALA A 267 7.26 11.98 -19.57
N VAL A 268 6.00 11.55 -19.72
CA VAL A 268 5.47 11.11 -21.02
C VAL A 268 5.39 12.26 -22.04
N GLN A 269 4.97 13.45 -21.60
CA GLN A 269 4.85 14.60 -22.51
C GLN A 269 6.19 15.06 -23.09
N TYR A 270 7.28 14.85 -22.36
CA TYR A 270 8.62 15.26 -22.81
C TYR A 270 9.45 14.11 -23.40
N MET A 271 9.05 12.85 -23.20
CA MET A 271 9.87 11.67 -23.51
C MET A 271 9.07 10.54 -24.20
N THR A 272 8.34 10.84 -25.27
CA THR A 272 7.52 9.85 -26.02
C THR A 272 8.26 8.55 -26.38
N PRO A 273 9.56 8.56 -26.80
CA PRO A 273 10.29 7.31 -27.05
C PRO A 273 10.47 6.40 -25.82
N LEU A 274 10.38 6.97 -24.61
CA LEU A 274 10.48 6.24 -23.34
C LEU A 274 9.13 5.71 -22.86
N LEU A 275 8.01 6.05 -23.51
CA LEU A 275 6.67 5.61 -23.10
C LEU A 275 6.54 4.08 -22.90
N PRO A 276 6.97 3.21 -23.83
CA PRO A 276 6.85 1.76 -23.62
C PRO A 276 7.70 1.26 -22.44
N TYR A 277 8.84 1.91 -22.16
CA TYR A 277 9.63 1.62 -20.96
C TYR A 277 8.91 2.07 -19.69
N ALA A 278 8.32 3.26 -19.69
CA ALA A 278 7.66 3.83 -18.52
C ALA A 278 6.40 3.03 -18.13
N LEU A 279 5.54 2.67 -19.10
CA LEU A 279 4.35 1.86 -18.87
C LEU A 279 4.72 0.46 -18.35
N SER A 280 5.69 -0.20 -18.98
CA SER A 280 6.14 -1.52 -18.55
C SER A 280 6.89 -1.48 -17.21
N PHE A 281 7.62 -0.41 -16.91
CA PHE A 281 8.21 -0.16 -15.59
C PHE A 281 7.16 -0.08 -14.49
N ALA A 282 6.10 0.71 -14.69
CA ALA A 282 5.01 0.79 -13.73
C ALA A 282 4.34 -0.58 -13.52
N ALA A 283 4.13 -1.35 -14.59
CA ALA A 283 3.59 -2.70 -14.49
C ALA A 283 4.51 -3.68 -13.75
N GLY A 284 5.81 -3.65 -14.03
CA GLY A 284 6.80 -4.51 -13.38
C GLY A 284 6.93 -4.24 -11.89
N ALA A 285 6.89 -2.96 -11.50
CA ALA A 285 6.85 -2.56 -10.10
C ALA A 285 5.56 -3.06 -9.41
N MET A 286 4.40 -2.81 -10.00
CA MET A 286 3.10 -3.20 -9.44
C MET A 286 2.94 -4.73 -9.30
N ILE A 287 3.38 -5.51 -10.30
CA ILE A 287 3.36 -6.98 -10.21
C ILE A 287 4.29 -7.50 -9.12
N PHE A 288 5.50 -6.92 -8.98
CA PHE A 288 6.43 -7.31 -7.92
C PHE A 288 5.80 -7.13 -6.53
N VAL A 289 5.23 -5.94 -6.26
CA VAL A 289 4.51 -5.63 -5.02
C VAL A 289 3.41 -6.65 -4.72
N VAL A 290 2.60 -7.01 -5.72
CA VAL A 290 1.51 -7.97 -5.50
C VAL A 290 2.04 -9.32 -5.03
N PHE A 291 3.13 -9.80 -5.64
CA PHE A 291 3.68 -11.12 -5.34
C PHE A 291 4.50 -11.15 -4.04
N ASP A 292 5.28 -10.12 -3.76
CA ASP A 292 6.18 -10.09 -2.60
C ASP A 292 5.44 -9.70 -1.32
N ASP A 293 4.43 -8.82 -1.41
CA ASP A 293 3.77 -8.23 -0.23
C ASP A 293 2.28 -8.57 -0.13
N ILE A 294 1.47 -8.13 -1.10
CA ILE A 294 0.01 -8.09 -0.92
C ILE A 294 -0.60 -9.50 -0.83
N LEU A 295 -0.23 -10.40 -1.74
CA LEU A 295 -0.75 -11.78 -1.72
C LEU A 295 -0.24 -12.59 -0.50
N PRO A 296 1.06 -12.54 -0.14
CA PRO A 296 1.53 -13.16 1.09
C PRO A 296 0.80 -12.66 2.33
N GLU A 297 0.66 -11.35 2.51
CA GLU A 297 0.00 -10.76 3.69
C GLU A 297 -1.48 -11.12 3.76
N ALA A 298 -2.21 -11.06 2.64
CA ALA A 298 -3.63 -11.43 2.58
C ALA A 298 -3.88 -12.89 2.97
N ARG A 299 -2.89 -13.78 2.79
CA ARG A 299 -3.01 -15.21 3.07
C ARG A 299 -2.45 -15.61 4.44
N ASN A 300 -1.75 -14.73 5.12
CA ASN A 300 -0.95 -15.05 6.31
C ASN A 300 -1.80 -15.37 7.56
N SER A 301 -3.07 -14.95 7.62
CA SER A 301 -3.93 -15.12 8.82
C SER A 301 -5.03 -16.18 8.72
N GLY A 302 -4.79 -17.22 7.92
CA GLY A 302 -5.69 -18.39 7.84
C GLY A 302 -6.96 -18.18 7.02
N ASN A 303 -7.18 -16.99 6.46
CA ASN A 303 -8.28 -16.70 5.52
C ASN A 303 -7.85 -16.83 4.05
N GLY A 304 -6.81 -17.62 3.74
CA GLY A 304 -6.21 -17.66 2.41
C GLY A 304 -7.17 -17.97 1.26
N LYS A 305 -8.19 -18.82 1.47
CA LYS A 305 -9.23 -19.07 0.46
C LYS A 305 -10.10 -17.84 0.16
N LEU A 306 -10.43 -17.06 1.19
CA LEU A 306 -11.18 -15.81 1.04
C LEU A 306 -10.34 -14.80 0.24
N ALA A 307 -9.08 -14.62 0.64
CA ALA A 307 -8.15 -13.74 -0.08
C ALA A 307 -8.06 -14.11 -1.57
N THR A 308 -7.87 -15.39 -1.89
CA THR A 308 -7.81 -15.85 -3.30
C THR A 308 -9.10 -15.56 -4.08
N TRP A 309 -10.28 -15.84 -3.51
CA TRP A 309 -11.55 -15.53 -4.19
C TRP A 309 -11.76 -14.03 -4.37
N MET A 310 -11.35 -13.23 -3.39
CA MET A 310 -11.39 -11.78 -3.51
C MET A 310 -10.40 -11.27 -4.55
N SER A 311 -9.21 -11.88 -4.72
CA SER A 311 -8.30 -11.57 -5.83
C SER A 311 -8.90 -11.87 -7.18
N VAL A 312 -9.58 -13.02 -7.35
CA VAL A 312 -10.31 -13.30 -8.60
C VAL A 312 -11.40 -12.27 -8.83
N PHE A 313 -12.15 -11.90 -7.80
CA PHE A 313 -13.20 -10.88 -7.90
C PHE A 313 -12.63 -9.50 -8.27
N GLY A 314 -11.51 -9.08 -7.66
CA GLY A 314 -10.82 -7.83 -7.98
C GLY A 314 -10.30 -7.82 -9.42
N PHE A 315 -9.71 -8.92 -9.86
CA PHE A 315 -9.22 -9.07 -11.24
C PHE A 315 -10.37 -8.94 -12.24
N VAL A 316 -11.49 -9.62 -12.01
CA VAL A 316 -12.68 -9.54 -12.88
C VAL A 316 -13.28 -8.14 -12.88
N THR A 317 -13.30 -7.48 -11.72
CA THR A 317 -13.79 -6.09 -11.59
C THR A 317 -12.95 -5.16 -12.46
N MET A 318 -11.62 -5.20 -12.32
CA MET A 318 -10.72 -4.34 -13.09
C MET A 318 -10.72 -4.69 -14.59
N MET A 319 -10.72 -5.98 -14.95
CA MET A 319 -10.87 -6.42 -16.34
C MET A 319 -12.18 -5.89 -16.96
N SER A 320 -13.27 -5.87 -16.20
CA SER A 320 -14.55 -5.34 -16.67
C SER A 320 -14.52 -3.82 -16.85
N LEU A 321 -13.81 -3.11 -15.97
CA LEU A 321 -13.59 -1.66 -16.10
C LEU A 321 -12.74 -1.32 -17.32
N ASP A 322 -11.70 -2.10 -17.60
CA ASP A 322 -10.79 -1.84 -18.71
C ASP A 322 -11.38 -2.29 -20.06
N VAL A 323 -11.83 -3.55 -20.16
CA VAL A 323 -12.32 -4.13 -21.42
C VAL A 323 -13.78 -3.78 -21.69
N GLY A 324 -14.60 -3.65 -20.66
CA GLY A 324 -16.05 -3.45 -20.81
C GLY A 324 -16.48 -1.98 -20.91
N LEU A 325 -15.66 -1.05 -20.43
CA LEU A 325 -15.95 0.40 -20.39
C LEU A 325 -14.85 1.26 -21.04
N GLY A 326 -13.82 0.65 -21.62
CA GLY A 326 -12.69 1.30 -22.29
C GLY A 326 -12.73 1.20 -23.81
#